data_AF-A0A9Y1FQ88-F1
#
_entry.id   AF-A0A9Y1FQ88-F1
#
_cell.length_a   1.000
_cell.length_b   1.000
_cell.length_c   1.000
_cell.angle_alpha   90.00
_cell.angle_beta   90.00
_cell.angle_gamma   90.00
#
_symmetry.space_group_name_H-M   'P 1'
#
loop_
_entity.id
_entity.type
_entity.pdbx_description
1 polymer ?
#
loop_
_entity_poly.entity_id
_entity_poly.type
_entity_poly.pdbx_seq_one_letter_code
_entity_poly.pdbx_strand_id
1 'polypeptide(L)'
;MHLEKSLEFPVGLYEYLVRKANSAVSELFISISFPNVRIKFMELKRKGSWNTVDWLFSEIGKRLVRIKEKYDLDFGDQFTKKEVRLDYRVEDTYREIIISGFTKIPIKSFKNILTVVVWSWIVFYKGVKPSESEDAQKMLDKFTKKVEEFQVYWNRKSRVKKPLDQPRRCYICGKEAKFLNSWKYEHNGIVENVFTPVCNAHSSRIF
;
A
#
# COMPACT_ATOMS: atom_id res chain seq x y z
N MET A 1 -6.75 -25.15 18.92
CA MET A 1 -7.37 -24.70 17.66
C MET A 1 -6.92 -23.25 17.41
N HIS A 2 -5.73 -23.05 16.84
CA HIS A 2 -5.16 -21.70 16.71
C HIS A 2 -5.73 -21.02 15.47
N LEU A 3 -6.45 -19.91 15.69
CA LEU A 3 -6.99 -19.07 14.64
C LEU A 3 -5.92 -18.77 13.59
N GLU A 4 -6.19 -19.24 12.37
CA GLU A 4 -5.58 -18.80 11.13
C GLU A 4 -5.79 -17.28 11.01
N LYS A 5 -4.89 -16.50 11.61
CA LYS A 5 -4.82 -15.08 11.26
C LYS A 5 -4.23 -15.04 9.86
N SER A 6 -5.09 -14.69 8.90
CA SER A 6 -4.67 -14.02 7.67
C SER A 6 -3.51 -13.08 8.00
N LEU A 7 -2.47 -13.06 7.17
CA LEU A 7 -1.38 -12.10 7.31
C LEU A 7 -1.94 -10.69 7.06
N GLU A 8 -2.49 -10.11 8.11
CA GLU A 8 -3.01 -8.76 8.15
C GLU A 8 -1.99 -7.87 8.84
N PHE A 9 -1.69 -6.76 8.20
CA PHE A 9 -0.75 -5.78 8.71
C PHE A 9 -1.47 -4.73 9.56
N PRO A 10 -0.79 -4.18 10.59
CA PRO A 10 -1.35 -3.09 11.39
C PRO A 10 -1.78 -1.93 10.50
N VAL A 11 -3.03 -1.49 10.69
CA VAL A 11 -3.63 -0.38 9.92
C VAL A 11 -2.76 0.89 10.01
N GLY A 12 -2.14 1.14 11.18
CA GLY A 12 -1.28 2.31 11.41
C GLY A 12 -0.09 2.45 10.46
N LEU A 13 0.40 1.36 9.86
CA LEU A 13 1.47 1.42 8.86
C LEU A 13 0.98 1.99 7.53
N TYR A 14 -0.22 1.60 7.11
CA TYR A 14 -0.83 2.11 5.90
C TYR A 14 -1.24 3.57 6.10
N GLU A 15 -1.80 3.90 7.28
CA GLU A 15 -2.12 5.28 7.66
C GLU A 15 -0.88 6.18 7.61
N TYR A 16 0.26 5.69 8.10
CA TYR A 16 1.52 6.43 8.00
C TYR A 16 1.88 6.74 6.53
N LEU A 17 1.87 5.72 5.66
CA LEU A 17 2.22 5.91 4.25
C LEU A 17 1.25 6.83 3.52
N VAL A 18 -0.05 6.70 3.80
CA VAL A 18 -1.11 7.58 3.27
C VAL A 18 -0.91 9.02 3.74
N ARG A 19 -0.58 9.25 5.02
CA ARG A 19 -0.24 10.59 5.52
C ARG A 19 0.94 11.19 4.77
N LYS A 20 1.95 10.40 4.42
CA LYS A 20 3.08 10.89 3.61
C LYS A 20 2.66 11.24 2.18
N ALA A 21 1.80 10.44 1.55
CA ALA A 21 1.24 10.75 0.24
C ALA A 21 0.46 12.07 0.25
N ASN A 22 -0.50 12.24 1.17
CA ASN A 22 -1.27 13.47 1.31
C ASN A 22 -0.39 14.68 1.64
N SER A 23 0.59 14.53 2.53
CA SER A 23 1.54 15.60 2.87
C SER A 23 2.44 15.99 1.70
N ALA A 24 2.79 15.05 0.82
CA ALA A 24 3.64 15.31 -0.34
C ALA A 24 2.95 16.25 -1.34
N VAL A 25 1.65 16.04 -1.56
CA VAL A 25 0.86 16.86 -2.47
C VAL A 25 0.13 18.02 -1.81
N SER A 26 0.29 18.17 -0.48
CA SER A 26 -0.37 19.19 0.34
C SER A 26 -1.91 19.17 0.25
N GLU A 27 -2.49 17.99 0.03
CA GLU A 27 -3.93 17.80 -0.09
C GLU A 27 -4.37 16.47 0.56
N LEU A 28 -5.51 16.49 1.24
CA LEU A 28 -6.11 15.30 1.84
C LEU A 28 -7.03 14.62 0.82
N PHE A 29 -6.44 13.79 -0.04
CA PHE A 29 -7.18 13.11 -1.12
C PHE A 29 -7.30 11.60 -0.89
N ILE A 30 -6.45 11.03 -0.04
CA ILE A 30 -6.53 9.62 0.39
C ILE A 30 -7.03 9.57 1.84
N SER A 31 -8.06 8.78 2.10
CA SER A 31 -8.53 8.45 3.45
C SER A 31 -8.42 6.96 3.72
N ILE A 32 -8.14 6.60 4.97
CA ILE A 32 -8.16 5.22 5.45
C ILE A 32 -9.25 5.10 6.51
N SER A 33 -10.09 4.08 6.36
CA SER A 33 -11.07 3.65 7.36
C SER A 33 -11.19 2.15 7.21
N PHE A 34 -10.69 1.37 8.17
CA PHE A 34 -10.70 -0.09 8.08
C PHE A 34 -12.11 -0.61 7.76
N PRO A 35 -12.29 -1.43 6.71
CA PRO A 35 -11.27 -2.17 5.95
C PRO A 35 -10.83 -1.52 4.61
N ASN A 36 -11.06 -0.23 4.41
CA ASN A 36 -10.93 0.47 3.13
C ASN A 36 -9.84 1.56 3.11
N VAL A 37 -9.19 1.68 1.97
CA VAL A 37 -8.47 2.89 1.53
C VAL A 37 -9.33 3.53 0.44
N ARG A 38 -9.61 4.84 0.54
CA ARG A 38 -10.35 5.60 -0.47
C ARG A 38 -9.46 6.69 -1.05
N ILE A 39 -9.43 6.79 -2.37
CA ILE A 39 -8.63 7.76 -3.12
C ILE A 39 -9.60 8.62 -3.92
N LYS A 40 -9.77 9.87 -3.50
CA LYS A 40 -10.78 10.78 -4.04
C LYS A 40 -10.13 11.86 -4.90
N PHE A 41 -10.65 12.07 -6.09
CA PHE A 41 -10.24 13.16 -6.97
C PHE A 41 -11.44 14.13 -7.13
N MET A 42 -11.32 15.39 -6.70
CA MET A 42 -12.39 16.42 -6.53
C MET A 42 -12.37 17.55 -7.56
N GLU A 43 -13.49 17.89 -8.22
CA GLU A 43 -13.52 18.60 -9.54
C GLU A 43 -12.93 20.01 -9.49
N LEU A 44 -13.00 20.62 -8.33
CA LEU A 44 -12.92 22.06 -8.13
C LEU A 44 -11.56 22.73 -8.42
N LYS A 45 -10.48 22.01 -8.78
CA LYS A 45 -9.11 22.59 -8.87
C LYS A 45 -8.16 21.93 -9.90
N ARG A 46 -8.64 21.57 -11.10
CA ARG A 46 -7.91 20.61 -11.96
C ARG A 46 -7.44 21.20 -13.29
N LYS A 47 -6.23 20.83 -13.72
CA LYS A 47 -5.73 21.02 -15.09
C LYS A 47 -5.71 19.72 -15.92
N GLY A 48 -5.71 18.55 -15.28
CA GLY A 48 -5.66 17.25 -15.94
C GLY A 48 -7.03 16.65 -16.27
N SER A 49 -7.05 15.66 -17.17
CA SER A 49 -8.24 14.96 -17.62
C SER A 49 -8.62 13.79 -16.71
N TRP A 50 -9.93 13.50 -16.65
CA TRP A 50 -10.50 12.30 -16.03
C TRP A 50 -9.91 10.98 -16.54
N ASN A 51 -9.38 10.96 -17.77
CA ASN A 51 -8.67 9.81 -18.34
C ASN A 51 -7.50 9.35 -17.47
N THR A 52 -6.85 10.27 -16.73
CA THR A 52 -5.77 9.92 -15.79
C THR A 52 -6.29 9.08 -14.63
N VAL A 53 -7.51 9.34 -14.15
CA VAL A 53 -8.13 8.59 -13.06
C VAL A 53 -8.59 7.20 -13.54
N ASP A 54 -9.14 7.12 -14.75
CA ASP A 54 -9.55 5.85 -15.37
C ASP A 54 -8.33 4.95 -15.64
N TRP A 55 -7.24 5.55 -16.12
CA TRP A 55 -5.96 4.88 -16.26
C TRP A 55 -5.42 4.39 -14.91
N LEU A 56 -5.47 5.23 -13.87
CA LEU A 56 -5.02 4.86 -12.53
C LEU A 56 -5.81 3.66 -11.99
N PHE A 57 -7.14 3.65 -12.12
CA PHE A 57 -7.98 2.53 -11.71
C PHE A 57 -7.53 1.22 -12.39
N SER A 58 -7.35 1.27 -13.71
CA SER A 58 -6.87 0.13 -14.50
C SER A 58 -5.48 -0.36 -14.07
N GLU A 59 -4.56 0.56 -13.80
CA GLU A 59 -3.21 0.24 -13.36
C GLU A 59 -3.15 -0.35 -11.95
N ILE A 60 -3.99 0.13 -11.02
CA ILE A 60 -4.13 -0.48 -9.70
C ILE A 60 -4.65 -1.92 -9.86
N GLY A 61 -5.68 -2.15 -10.68
CA GLY A 61 -6.23 -3.48 -10.95
C GLY A 61 -5.16 -4.46 -11.44
N LYS A 62 -4.40 -4.10 -12.48
CA LYS A 62 -3.29 -4.94 -12.99
C LYS A 62 -2.25 -5.25 -11.92
N ARG A 63 -1.91 -4.28 -11.07
CA ARG A 63 -0.94 -4.48 -9.98
C ARG A 63 -1.47 -5.43 -8.92
N LEU A 64 -2.74 -5.32 -8.54
CA LEU A 64 -3.37 -6.22 -7.57
C LEU A 64 -3.40 -7.66 -8.08
N VAL A 65 -3.73 -7.88 -9.36
CA VAL A 65 -3.66 -9.22 -9.98
C VAL A 65 -2.24 -9.80 -9.88
N ARG A 66 -1.22 -9.05 -10.27
CA ARG A 66 0.18 -9.50 -10.17
C ARG A 66 0.61 -9.78 -8.72
N ILE A 67 0.10 -9.01 -7.75
CA ILE A 67 0.36 -9.24 -6.33
C ILE A 67 -0.29 -10.54 -5.88
N LYS A 68 -1.55 -10.79 -6.28
CA LYS A 68 -2.26 -12.05 -6.00
C LYS A 68 -1.43 -13.25 -6.43
N GLU A 69 -1.05 -13.27 -7.70
CA GLU A 69 -0.28 -14.36 -8.34
C GLU A 69 1.09 -14.54 -7.68
N LYS A 70 1.81 -13.44 -7.43
CA LYS A 70 3.17 -13.49 -6.90
C LYS A 70 3.23 -13.99 -5.46
N TYR A 71 2.26 -13.61 -4.64
CA TYR A 71 2.27 -13.88 -3.20
C TYR A 71 1.33 -15.00 -2.80
N ASP A 72 0.64 -15.61 -3.77
CA ASP A 72 -0.34 -16.66 -3.56
C ASP A 72 -1.39 -16.25 -2.52
N LEU A 73 -1.89 -15.01 -2.67
CA LEU A 73 -2.85 -14.46 -1.74
C LEU A 73 -4.22 -15.00 -2.09
N ASP A 74 -4.83 -15.71 -1.14
CA ASP A 74 -6.23 -16.07 -1.24
C ASP A 74 -7.09 -14.80 -1.11
N PHE A 75 -7.56 -14.34 -2.26
CA PHE A 75 -8.49 -13.24 -2.39
C PHE A 75 -9.95 -13.70 -2.32
N GLY A 76 -10.22 -14.98 -2.06
CA GLY A 76 -11.56 -15.55 -1.80
C GLY A 76 -12.59 -15.35 -2.94
N ASP A 77 -13.72 -16.04 -2.81
CA ASP A 77 -14.90 -15.85 -3.65
C ASP A 77 -15.92 -14.93 -2.96
N GLN A 78 -16.03 -13.70 -3.48
CA GLN A 78 -17.06 -12.64 -3.43
C GLN A 78 -17.95 -12.39 -2.18
N PHE A 79 -17.93 -13.18 -1.11
CA PHE A 79 -18.85 -13.02 0.03
C PHE A 79 -18.20 -12.87 1.41
N THR A 80 -16.86 -12.90 1.52
CA THR A 80 -16.20 -12.65 2.82
C THR A 80 -15.59 -11.24 2.89
N LYS A 81 -15.75 -10.54 4.03
CA LYS A 81 -15.13 -9.22 4.35
C LYS A 81 -13.58 -9.23 4.35
N LYS A 82 -12.97 -10.35 3.94
CA LYS A 82 -11.55 -10.61 3.99
C LYS A 82 -10.88 -10.39 2.63
N GLU A 83 -11.58 -10.03 1.56
CA GLU A 83 -11.00 -10.06 0.21
C GLU A 83 -10.44 -8.69 -0.21
N VAL A 84 -9.36 -8.70 -0.99
CA VAL A 84 -8.86 -7.46 -1.61
C VAL A 84 -9.77 -7.13 -2.79
N ARG A 85 -10.48 -6.02 -2.70
CA ARG A 85 -11.39 -5.55 -3.76
C ARG A 85 -10.98 -4.16 -4.24
N LEU A 86 -11.29 -3.89 -5.50
CA LEU A 86 -11.05 -2.62 -6.15
C LEU A 86 -12.36 -2.14 -6.76
N ASP A 87 -12.90 -1.06 -6.21
CA ASP A 87 -14.13 -0.43 -6.69
C ASP A 87 -13.85 0.96 -7.25
N TYR A 88 -14.72 1.40 -8.16
CA TYR A 88 -14.68 2.73 -8.75
C TYR A 88 -16.04 3.39 -8.70
N ARG A 89 -16.08 4.60 -8.15
CA ARG A 89 -17.30 5.42 -8.05
C ARG A 89 -17.12 6.69 -8.85
N VAL A 90 -18.14 7.00 -9.65
CA VAL A 90 -18.20 8.20 -10.48
C VAL A 90 -19.42 8.98 -10.01
N GLU A 91 -19.17 10.20 -9.57
CA GLU A 91 -20.18 11.18 -9.18
C GLU A 91 -19.91 12.45 -9.98
N ASP A 92 -20.90 13.34 -10.03
CA ASP A 92 -20.80 14.58 -10.82
C ASP A 92 -19.56 15.41 -10.46
N THR A 93 -19.22 15.49 -9.17
CA THR A 93 -18.17 16.37 -8.65
C THR A 93 -16.87 15.65 -8.29
N TYR A 94 -16.85 14.32 -8.34
CA TYR A 94 -15.67 13.54 -7.97
C TYR A 94 -15.65 12.14 -8.57
N ARG A 95 -14.45 11.57 -8.68
CA ARG A 95 -14.27 10.13 -8.86
C ARG A 95 -13.47 9.58 -7.69
N GLU A 96 -13.83 8.38 -7.26
CA GLU A 96 -13.24 7.73 -6.10
C GLU A 96 -12.86 6.29 -6.44
N ILE A 97 -11.61 5.94 -6.15
CA ILE A 97 -11.11 4.56 -6.21
C ILE A 97 -11.05 4.03 -4.77
N ILE A 98 -11.63 2.85 -4.54
CA ILE A 98 -11.67 2.22 -3.21
C ILE A 98 -10.92 0.91 -3.28
N ILE A 99 -10.00 0.70 -2.33
CA ILE A 99 -9.31 -0.58 -2.12
C ILE A 99 -9.75 -1.14 -0.78
N SER A 100 -10.57 -2.19 -0.80
CA SER A 100 -10.95 -2.95 0.40
C SER A 100 -9.93 -4.04 0.70
N GLY A 101 -9.84 -4.46 1.96
CA GLY A 101 -8.94 -5.56 2.36
C GLY A 101 -7.46 -5.21 2.22
N PHE A 102 -7.12 -3.92 2.16
CA PHE A 102 -5.76 -3.43 1.89
C PHE A 102 -4.71 -3.96 2.89
N THR A 103 -5.13 -4.34 4.10
CA THR A 103 -4.27 -4.94 5.13
C THR A 103 -3.71 -6.30 4.74
N LYS A 104 -4.21 -6.93 3.66
CA LYS A 104 -3.62 -8.13 3.06
C LYS A 104 -2.55 -7.84 2.01
N ILE A 105 -2.46 -6.61 1.51
CA ILE A 105 -1.48 -6.23 0.50
C ILE A 105 -0.13 -6.02 1.19
N PRO A 106 0.95 -6.69 0.76
CA PRO A 106 2.28 -6.40 1.27
C PRO A 106 2.63 -4.90 1.24
N ILE A 107 3.15 -4.35 2.33
CA ILE A 107 3.47 -2.93 2.52
C ILE A 107 4.36 -2.39 1.39
N LYS A 108 5.30 -3.21 0.89
CA LYS A 108 6.13 -2.86 -0.26
C LYS A 108 5.30 -2.71 -1.54
N SER A 109 4.36 -3.61 -1.76
CA SER A 109 3.45 -3.55 -2.90
C SER A 109 2.45 -2.39 -2.76
N PHE A 110 1.97 -2.13 -1.55
CA PHE A 110 1.12 -0.98 -1.24
C PHE A 110 1.86 0.35 -1.44
N LYS A 111 3.13 0.45 -1.05
CA LYS A 111 4.01 1.59 -1.39
C LYS A 111 4.00 1.84 -2.89
N ASN A 112 4.21 0.80 -3.70
CA ASN A 112 4.23 0.93 -5.16
C ASN A 112 2.89 1.42 -5.72
N ILE A 113 1.77 0.94 -5.16
CA ILE A 113 0.44 1.45 -5.50
C ILE A 113 0.35 2.94 -5.16
N LEU A 114 0.73 3.34 -3.94
CA LEU A 114 0.73 4.74 -3.52
C LEU A 114 1.62 5.64 -4.39
N THR A 115 2.78 5.16 -4.84
CA THR A 115 3.62 5.93 -5.76
C THR A 115 2.88 6.27 -7.05
N VAL A 116 2.18 5.30 -7.66
CA VAL A 116 1.39 5.54 -8.88
C VAL A 116 0.19 6.43 -8.60
N VAL A 117 -0.43 6.30 -7.43
CA VAL A 117 -1.53 7.18 -6.99
C VAL A 117 -1.06 8.62 -6.85
N VAL A 118 0.04 8.86 -6.13
CA VAL A 118 0.63 10.20 -5.96
C VAL A 118 1.04 10.79 -7.31
N TRP A 119 1.70 9.99 -8.15
CA TRP A 119 2.07 10.41 -9.50
C TRP A 119 0.85 10.84 -10.32
N SER A 120 -0.20 10.02 -10.33
CA SER A 120 -1.43 10.29 -11.06
C SER A 120 -2.15 11.50 -10.51
N TRP A 121 -2.15 11.68 -9.19
CA TRP A 121 -2.69 12.86 -8.54
C TRP A 121 -1.97 14.13 -8.96
N ILE A 122 -0.63 14.11 -9.00
CA ILE A 122 0.16 15.26 -9.46
C ILE A 122 -0.17 15.59 -10.92
N VAL A 123 -0.20 14.59 -11.82
CA VAL A 123 -0.59 14.80 -13.23
C VAL A 123 -1.99 15.40 -13.32
N PHE A 124 -2.89 14.87 -12.52
CA PHE A 124 -4.27 15.24 -12.55
C PHE A 124 -4.51 16.69 -12.05
N TYR A 125 -3.79 17.09 -11.00
CA TYR A 125 -3.86 18.44 -10.44
C TYR A 125 -3.11 19.46 -11.30
N LYS A 126 -1.87 19.14 -11.72
CA LYS A 126 -0.97 20.06 -12.42
C LYS A 126 -1.14 20.06 -13.95
N GLY A 127 -1.73 19.02 -14.52
CA GLY A 127 -1.89 18.84 -15.96
C GLY A 127 -0.62 18.39 -16.70
N VAL A 128 0.46 18.08 -15.98
CA VAL A 128 1.78 17.72 -16.54
C VAL A 128 2.40 16.56 -15.76
N LYS A 129 3.28 15.78 -16.40
CA LYS A 129 4.01 14.72 -15.71
C LYS A 129 5.03 15.31 -14.74
N PRO A 130 5.33 14.63 -13.62
CA PRO A 130 6.44 15.01 -12.73
C PRO A 130 7.76 15.28 -13.47
N SER A 131 8.10 14.46 -14.47
CA SER A 131 9.31 14.63 -15.29
C SER A 131 9.33 15.89 -16.16
N GLU A 132 8.19 16.55 -16.34
CA GLU A 132 8.01 17.71 -17.22
C GLU A 132 7.96 19.03 -16.44
N SER A 133 7.97 19.00 -15.10
CA SER A 133 7.90 20.19 -14.26
C SER A 133 8.66 20.01 -12.95
N GLU A 134 9.57 20.95 -12.65
CA GLU A 134 10.37 20.92 -11.42
C GLU A 134 9.51 20.91 -10.15
N ASP A 135 8.42 21.69 -10.13
CA ASP A 135 7.47 21.70 -9.01
C ASP A 135 6.74 20.36 -8.86
N ALA A 136 6.26 19.79 -9.97
CA ALA A 136 5.63 18.47 -9.96
C ALA A 136 6.59 17.36 -9.52
N GLN A 137 7.86 17.43 -9.96
CA GLN A 137 8.91 16.52 -9.52
C GLN A 137 9.19 16.66 -8.03
N LYS A 138 9.31 17.90 -7.51
CA LYS A 138 9.50 18.16 -6.07
C LYS A 138 8.40 17.55 -5.21
N MET A 139 7.14 17.57 -5.66
CA MET A 139 6.04 16.92 -4.95
C MET A 139 6.24 15.40 -4.88
N LEU A 140 6.62 14.76 -5.99
CA LEU A 140 6.89 13.33 -6.04
C LEU A 140 8.12 12.94 -5.20
N ASP A 141 9.18 13.73 -5.25
CA ASP A 141 10.41 13.51 -4.50
C ASP A 141 10.19 13.65 -2.98
N LYS A 142 9.35 14.60 -2.56
CA LYS A 142 8.94 14.75 -1.16
C LYS A 142 8.28 13.48 -0.65
N PHE A 143 7.39 12.85 -1.44
CA PHE A 143 6.82 11.55 -1.09
C PHE A 143 7.90 10.47 -1.00
N THR A 144 8.69 10.31 -2.05
CA THR A 144 9.73 9.26 -2.16
C THR A 144 10.71 9.32 -0.99
N LYS A 145 11.24 10.51 -0.68
CA LYS A 145 12.14 10.75 0.45
C LYS A 145 11.51 10.36 1.79
N LYS A 146 10.25 10.75 2.04
CA LYS A 146 9.56 10.39 3.30
C LYS A 146 9.29 8.89 3.44
N VAL A 147 9.09 8.21 2.32
CA VAL A 147 8.95 6.76 2.34
C VAL A 147 10.28 6.06 2.54
N GLU A 148 11.37 6.58 1.97
CA GLU A 148 12.72 6.06 2.22
C GLU A 148 13.15 6.23 3.68
N GLU A 149 12.91 7.42 4.28
CA GLU A 149 13.12 7.66 5.71
C GLU A 149 12.37 6.62 6.56
N PHE A 150 11.11 6.34 6.22
CA PHE A 150 10.32 5.31 6.90
C PHE A 150 10.87 3.91 6.70
N GLN A 151 11.30 3.55 5.49
CA GLN A 151 11.90 2.26 5.22
C GLN A 151 13.16 2.07 6.05
N VAL A 152 14.07 3.06 6.09
CA VAL A 152 15.27 3.00 6.93
C VAL A 152 14.91 2.81 8.40
N TYR A 153 13.95 3.57 8.92
CA TYR A 153 13.47 3.41 10.30
C TYR A 153 12.89 2.00 10.55
N TRP A 154 12.04 1.54 9.64
CA TRP A 154 11.40 0.24 9.69
C TRP A 154 12.40 -0.91 9.73
N ASN A 155 13.44 -0.80 8.92
CA ASN A 155 14.43 -1.86 8.74
C ASN A 155 15.37 -2.00 9.93
N ARG A 156 15.51 -0.94 10.74
CA ARG A 156 16.27 -0.94 12.00
C ARG A 156 15.53 -1.60 13.17
N LYS A 157 14.22 -1.86 13.06
CA LYS A 157 13.48 -2.52 14.14
C LYS A 157 14.00 -3.94 14.34
N SER A 158 14.28 -4.30 15.60
CA SER A 158 14.74 -5.65 15.95
C SER A 158 13.67 -6.68 15.59
N ARG A 159 14.10 -7.78 14.96
CA ARG A 159 13.22 -8.85 14.49
C ARG A 159 13.68 -10.18 15.05
N VAL A 160 12.72 -10.98 15.51
CA VAL A 160 12.95 -12.32 16.03
C VAL A 160 12.46 -13.32 14.99
N LYS A 161 13.38 -14.18 14.56
CA LYS A 161 13.13 -15.29 13.64
C LYS A 161 12.40 -16.40 14.38
N LYS A 162 11.27 -16.85 13.83
CA LYS A 162 10.42 -17.93 14.34
C LYS A 162 10.27 -19.01 13.27
N PRO A 163 10.01 -20.27 13.68
CA PRO A 163 9.64 -21.32 12.74
C PRO A 163 8.38 -20.93 11.97
N LEU A 164 8.22 -21.51 10.78
CA LEU A 164 7.06 -21.33 9.93
C LEU A 164 6.19 -22.58 10.06
N ASP A 165 4.95 -22.40 10.54
CA ASP A 165 4.07 -23.53 10.87
C ASP A 165 3.32 -24.09 9.64
N GLN A 166 3.29 -23.33 8.54
CA GLN A 166 2.59 -23.69 7.31
C GLN A 166 3.35 -23.16 6.08
N PRO A 167 3.31 -23.85 4.93
CA PRO A 167 3.89 -23.33 3.69
C PRO A 167 3.33 -21.94 3.36
N ARG A 168 4.23 -20.96 3.13
CA ARG A 168 3.86 -19.58 2.75
C ARG A 168 4.84 -19.05 1.73
N ARG A 169 4.44 -17.99 0.99
CA ARG A 169 5.36 -17.23 0.13
C ARG A 169 6.10 -16.15 0.93
N CYS A 170 7.37 -15.97 0.60
CA CYS A 170 8.23 -14.93 1.10
C CYS A 170 7.64 -13.57 0.72
N TYR A 171 7.47 -12.77 1.75
CA TYR A 171 6.91 -11.43 1.67
C TYR A 171 7.69 -10.45 0.78
N ILE A 172 8.98 -10.67 0.62
CA ILE A 172 9.85 -9.78 -0.15
C ILE A 172 9.82 -10.12 -1.64
N CYS A 173 9.93 -11.40 -1.97
CA CYS A 173 10.17 -11.86 -3.34
C CYS A 173 9.14 -12.82 -3.91
N GLY A 174 8.20 -13.37 -3.13
CA GLY A 174 7.21 -14.35 -3.58
C GLY A 174 7.74 -15.80 -3.71
N LYS A 175 9.03 -16.04 -3.44
CA LYS A 175 9.60 -17.40 -3.35
C LYS A 175 9.08 -18.13 -2.11
N GLU A 176 9.31 -19.43 -1.95
CA GLU A 176 8.92 -20.15 -0.73
C GLU A 176 9.55 -19.52 0.54
N ALA A 177 8.75 -19.29 1.58
CA ALA A 177 9.22 -18.84 2.89
C ALA A 177 9.69 -20.05 3.72
N LYS A 178 10.67 -19.82 4.58
CA LYS A 178 11.20 -20.82 5.52
C LYS A 178 11.04 -20.41 6.98
N PHE A 179 10.82 -19.11 7.24
CA PHE A 179 10.76 -18.57 8.58
C PHE A 179 9.69 -17.47 8.68
N LEU A 180 9.21 -17.21 9.89
CA LEU A 180 8.46 -16.01 10.23
C LEU A 180 9.39 -15.03 10.92
N ASN A 181 9.52 -13.82 10.38
CA ASN A 181 10.12 -12.71 11.10
C ASN A 181 9.04 -11.97 11.88
N SER A 182 9.23 -11.92 13.20
CA SER A 182 8.30 -11.30 14.15
C SER A 182 8.93 -10.07 14.80
N TRP A 183 8.14 -9.03 15.02
CA TRP A 183 8.60 -7.80 15.67
C TRP A 183 7.40 -7.03 16.28
N LYS A 184 7.68 -6.06 17.16
CA LYS A 184 6.67 -5.27 17.86
C LYS A 184 6.46 -3.92 17.16
N TYR A 185 5.23 -3.65 16.77
CA TYR A 185 4.77 -2.36 16.31
C TYR A 185 4.18 -1.57 17.48
N GLU A 186 4.57 -0.32 17.63
CA GLU A 186 4.04 0.58 18.65
C GLU A 186 3.54 1.85 17.99
N HIS A 187 2.26 2.19 18.22
CA HIS A 187 1.66 3.42 17.73
C HIS A 187 0.57 3.91 18.67
N ASN A 188 0.65 5.17 19.10
CA ASN A 188 -0.31 5.80 20.02
C ASN A 188 -0.63 4.95 21.27
N GLY A 189 0.39 4.30 21.86
CA GLY A 189 0.24 3.43 23.04
C GLY A 189 -0.28 2.02 22.75
N ILE A 190 -0.64 1.70 21.50
CA ILE A 190 -1.02 0.35 21.08
C ILE A 190 0.24 -0.42 20.68
N VAL A 191 0.42 -1.62 21.25
CA VAL A 191 1.52 -2.53 20.93
C VAL A 191 0.99 -3.78 20.24
N GLU A 192 1.42 -4.03 19.01
CA GLU A 192 1.00 -5.19 18.21
C GLU A 192 2.20 -6.04 17.77
N ASN A 193 2.05 -7.36 17.77
CA ASN A 193 3.05 -8.25 17.18
C ASN A 193 2.78 -8.41 15.69
N VAL A 194 3.76 -8.11 14.86
CA VAL A 194 3.69 -8.26 13.40
C VAL A 194 4.53 -9.45 12.97
N PHE A 195 3.97 -10.26 12.07
CA PHE A 195 4.61 -11.48 11.56
C PHE A 195 4.73 -11.41 10.04
N THR A 196 5.91 -11.72 9.50
CA THR A 196 6.18 -11.69 8.06
C THR A 196 6.92 -12.94 7.59
N PRO A 197 6.38 -13.75 6.66
CA PRO A 197 7.10 -14.90 6.13
C PRO A 197 8.26 -14.46 5.24
N VAL A 198 9.42 -15.09 5.40
CA VAL A 198 10.65 -14.78 4.65
C VAL A 198 11.37 -16.04 4.17
N CYS A 199 12.00 -15.96 3.01
CA CYS A 199 12.91 -17.00 2.51
C CYS A 199 14.32 -16.81 3.09
N ASN A 200 15.21 -17.79 2.90
CA ASN A 200 16.60 -17.76 3.38
C ASN A 200 17.35 -16.47 2.96
N ALA A 201 17.20 -16.05 1.70
CA ALA A 201 17.87 -14.85 1.20
C ALA A 201 17.40 -13.54 1.88
N HIS A 202 16.21 -13.56 2.46
CA HIS A 202 15.56 -12.41 3.10
C HIS A 202 15.38 -12.60 4.61
N SER A 203 15.97 -13.64 5.20
CA SER A 203 15.85 -13.85 6.65
C SER A 203 16.69 -12.85 7.43
N SER A 204 17.84 -12.44 6.89
CA SER A 204 18.73 -11.42 7.43
C SER A 204 18.47 -10.02 6.87
N ARG A 205 17.88 -9.95 5.68
CA ARG A 205 17.52 -8.71 4.98
C ARG A 205 16.01 -8.56 5.02
N ILE A 206 15.47 -7.71 5.90
CA ILE A 206 14.13 -7.18 5.64
C ILE A 206 14.25 -5.68 5.45
N PHE A 207 14.40 -5.39 4.15
CA PHE A 207 14.56 -4.14 3.41
C PHE A 207 15.66 -3.19 3.87
#